data_AF-A0A2S9JUV8-F1
#
_entry.id   AF-A0A2S9JUV8-F1
#
_cell.length_a   1.000
_cell.length_b   1.000
_cell.length_c   1.000
_cell.angle_alpha   90.00
_cell.angle_beta   90.00
_cell.angle_gamma   90.00
#
_symmetry.space_group_name_H-M   'P 1'
#
loop_
_entity.id
_entity.type
_entity.pdbx_description
1 polymer ?
#
loop_
_entity_poly.entity_id
_entity_poly.type
_entity_poly.pdbx_seq_one_letter_code
_entity_poly.pdbx_strand_id
1 'polypeptide(L)'
;MSVKKSVLEQKTNTELEKYIVPESRFVPEAIRYAFEILKSRGRHFSDDEVKSIEWLIANKEEVEDNVVHENYIKASNLFLVSVGLGLINIFLAPEITAEGSTIAVSIFTLGFLLIIGLLIRKGFDWMKYVLLVFMIIGVLAIPLLLQNIMYQPVVGIINLIQTALQVVTLVILFKIPDNHSAEKQRM
;
A
#
# COMPACT_ATOMS: atom_id res chain seq x y z
N MET A 1 15.91 2.40 -5.20
CA MET A 1 17.05 3.33 -5.47
C MET A 1 17.94 2.64 -6.47
N SER A 2 18.19 3.21 -7.65
CA SER A 2 19.03 2.51 -8.65
C SER A 2 20.52 2.60 -8.31
N VAL A 3 21.18 1.45 -8.25
CA VAL A 3 22.62 1.35 -7.98
C VAL A 3 23.39 1.43 -9.29
N LYS A 4 24.35 2.36 -9.39
CA LYS A 4 25.18 2.46 -10.60
C LYS A 4 26.26 1.37 -10.60
N LYS A 5 26.19 0.45 -11.56
CA LYS A 5 27.21 -0.61 -11.76
C LYS A 5 28.63 -0.05 -11.83
N SER A 6 28.83 1.10 -12.48
CA SER A 6 30.14 1.76 -12.60
C SER A 6 30.78 2.17 -11.26
N VAL A 7 29.99 2.36 -10.20
CA VAL A 7 30.52 2.63 -8.85
C VAL A 7 31.02 1.35 -8.19
N LEU A 8 30.36 0.21 -8.44
CA LEU A 8 30.78 -1.10 -7.95
C LEU A 8 32.02 -1.61 -8.70
N GLU A 9 32.17 -1.26 -9.98
CA GLU A 9 33.35 -1.59 -10.79
C GLU A 9 34.65 -0.96 -10.26
N GLN A 10 34.57 0.09 -9.45
CA GLN A 10 35.73 0.70 -8.80
C GLN A 10 36.19 -0.05 -7.55
N LYS A 11 35.36 -0.96 -7.02
CA LYS A 11 35.67 -1.72 -5.80
C LYS A 11 36.61 -2.88 -6.09
N THR A 12 37.41 -3.24 -5.09
CA THR A 12 38.29 -4.41 -5.12
C THR A 12 37.47 -5.71 -5.05
N ASN A 13 38.07 -6.84 -5.45
CA ASN A 13 37.39 -8.14 -5.37
C ASN A 13 36.97 -8.47 -3.93
N THR A 14 37.85 -8.22 -2.95
CA THR A 14 37.56 -8.45 -1.53
C THR A 14 36.40 -7.59 -1.02
N GLU A 15 36.24 -6.37 -1.53
CA GLU A 15 35.07 -5.54 -1.19
C GLU A 15 33.79 -6.04 -1.84
N LEU A 16 33.86 -6.49 -3.10
CA LEU A 16 32.71 -7.05 -3.82
C LEU A 16 32.23 -8.37 -3.22
N GLU A 17 33.12 -9.18 -2.64
CA GLU A 17 32.71 -10.41 -1.94
C GLU A 17 31.78 -10.13 -0.76
N LYS A 18 31.90 -8.99 -0.09
CA LYS A 18 30.99 -8.58 0.99
C LYS A 18 29.55 -8.35 0.52
N TYR A 19 29.31 -8.21 -0.79
CA TYR A 19 27.98 -8.02 -1.35
C TYR A 19 27.24 -9.34 -1.55
N ILE A 20 27.96 -10.43 -1.80
CA ILE A 20 27.41 -11.74 -2.15
C ILE A 20 27.36 -12.72 -0.96
N VAL A 21 27.67 -12.27 0.26
CA VAL A 21 27.52 -13.09 1.47
C VAL A 21 26.04 -13.28 1.83
N PRO A 22 25.63 -14.42 2.42
CA PRO A 22 24.23 -14.67 2.79
C PRO A 22 23.61 -13.59 3.70
N GLU A 23 24.40 -13.00 4.60
CA GLU A 23 23.96 -11.93 5.51
C GLU A 23 24.13 -10.50 4.93
N SER A 24 24.27 -10.40 3.60
CA SER A 24 24.47 -9.14 2.91
C SER A 24 23.35 -8.15 3.24
N ARG A 25 23.72 -6.93 3.67
CA ARG A 25 22.78 -5.82 3.91
C ARG A 25 22.48 -4.99 2.66
N PHE A 26 23.06 -5.37 1.52
CA PHE A 26 22.91 -4.63 0.27
C PHE A 26 21.61 -5.00 -0.45
N VAL A 27 21.16 -4.10 -1.33
CA VAL A 27 19.99 -4.27 -2.20
C VAL A 27 20.28 -5.30 -3.31
N PRO A 28 19.28 -6.06 -3.78
CA PRO A 28 19.46 -7.15 -4.75
C PRO A 28 20.19 -6.71 -6.02
N GLU A 29 19.90 -5.50 -6.53
CA GLU A 29 20.58 -4.95 -7.71
C GLU A 29 22.11 -4.83 -7.50
N ALA A 30 22.55 -4.40 -6.31
CA ALA A 30 23.96 -4.31 -5.98
C ALA A 30 24.63 -5.68 -5.84
N ILE A 31 23.90 -6.67 -5.33
CA ILE A 31 24.37 -8.06 -5.20
C ILE A 31 24.57 -8.67 -6.59
N ARG A 32 23.59 -8.48 -7.49
CA ARG A 32 23.67 -8.93 -8.90
C ARG A 32 24.87 -8.32 -9.62
N TYR A 33 25.05 -7.00 -9.51
CA TYR A 33 26.21 -6.34 -10.14
C TYR A 33 27.53 -6.80 -9.54
N ALA A 34 27.63 -6.97 -8.22
CA ALA A 34 28.85 -7.48 -7.59
C ALA A 34 29.18 -8.91 -8.07
N PHE A 35 28.18 -9.78 -8.15
CA PHE A 35 28.31 -11.14 -8.69
C PHE A 35 28.81 -11.13 -10.14
N GLU A 36 28.19 -10.33 -11.01
CA GLU A 36 28.59 -10.18 -12.41
C GLU A 36 30.03 -9.67 -12.57
N ILE A 37 30.41 -8.64 -11.80
CA ILE A 37 31.75 -8.04 -11.86
C ILE A 37 32.81 -9.04 -11.40
N LEU A 38 32.54 -9.78 -10.33
CA LEU A 38 33.46 -10.82 -9.84
C LEU A 38 33.66 -11.91 -10.88
N LYS A 39 32.57 -12.36 -11.53
CA LYS A 39 32.63 -13.35 -12.62
C LYS A 39 33.41 -12.81 -13.82
N SER A 40 33.20 -11.56 -14.23
CA SER A 40 33.93 -10.94 -15.34
C SER A 40 35.41 -10.74 -15.06
N ARG A 41 35.79 -10.61 -13.78
CA ARG A 41 37.19 -10.52 -13.32
C ARG A 41 37.87 -11.88 -13.14
N GLY A 42 37.19 -12.97 -13.48
CA GLY A 42 37.75 -14.33 -13.45
C GLY A 42 37.60 -15.07 -12.12
N ARG A 43 36.80 -14.55 -11.17
CA ARG A 43 36.42 -15.34 -9.99
C ARG A 43 35.55 -16.51 -10.44
N HIS A 44 35.98 -17.72 -10.12
CA HIS A 44 35.20 -18.93 -10.36
C HIS A 44 34.32 -19.18 -9.13
N PHE A 45 33.05 -19.47 -9.38
CA PHE A 45 32.06 -19.80 -8.37
C PHE A 45 31.70 -21.27 -8.51
N SER A 46 31.58 -21.98 -7.39
CA SER A 46 30.98 -23.30 -7.36
C SER A 46 29.48 -23.24 -7.67
N ASP A 47 28.90 -24.34 -8.15
CA ASP A 47 27.45 -24.41 -8.42
C ASP A 47 26.61 -24.12 -7.16
N ASP A 48 27.10 -24.49 -5.98
CA ASP A 48 26.43 -24.22 -4.71
C ASP A 48 26.50 -22.73 -4.33
N GLU A 49 27.62 -22.06 -4.58
CA GLU A 49 27.71 -20.60 -4.41
C GLU A 49 26.78 -19.85 -5.35
N VAL A 50 26.71 -20.26 -6.62
CA VAL A 50 25.81 -19.64 -7.59
C VAL A 50 24.36 -19.75 -7.12
N LYS A 51 23.92 -20.96 -6.74
CA LYS A 51 22.56 -21.17 -6.20
C LYS A 51 22.29 -20.34 -4.96
N SER A 52 23.25 -20.24 -4.05
CA SER A 52 23.12 -19.46 -2.82
C SER A 52 22.94 -17.97 -3.12
N ILE A 53 23.73 -17.44 -4.06
CA ILE A 53 23.66 -16.03 -4.48
C ILE A 53 22.37 -15.74 -5.25
N GLU A 54 21.95 -16.63 -6.16
CA GLU A 54 20.69 -16.49 -6.88
C GLU A 54 19.49 -16.53 -5.92
N TRP A 55 19.49 -17.43 -4.94
CA TRP A 55 18.46 -17.47 -3.90
C TRP A 55 18.46 -16.19 -3.06
N LEU A 56 19.64 -15.68 -2.70
CA LEU A 56 19.78 -14.42 -1.95
C LEU A 56 19.21 -13.23 -2.73
N ILE A 57 19.48 -13.14 -4.03
CA ILE A 57 18.96 -12.09 -4.91
C ILE A 57 17.44 -12.21 -4.99
N ALA A 58 16.92 -13.39 -5.33
CA ALA A 58 15.48 -13.61 -5.48
C ALA A 58 14.70 -13.29 -4.20
N ASN A 59 15.18 -13.76 -3.05
CA ASN A 59 14.53 -13.48 -1.76
C ASN A 59 14.56 -11.98 -1.41
N LYS A 60 15.62 -11.26 -1.79
CA LYS A 60 15.70 -9.81 -1.56
C LYS A 60 14.87 -8.99 -2.55
N GLU A 61 14.76 -9.43 -3.80
CA GLU A 61 13.85 -8.85 -4.79
C GLU A 61 12.40 -9.00 -4.32
N GLU A 62 12.01 -10.17 -3.82
CA GLU A 62 10.68 -10.38 -3.24
C GLU A 62 10.42 -9.44 -2.05
N VAL A 63 11.41 -9.24 -1.17
CA VAL A 63 11.27 -8.31 -0.04
C VAL A 63 11.17 -6.86 -0.52
N GLU A 64 11.97 -6.45 -1.52
CA GLU A 64 11.95 -5.08 -2.07
C GLU A 64 10.61 -4.79 -2.80
N ASP A 65 10.06 -5.74 -3.55
CA ASP A 65 8.75 -5.64 -4.22
C ASP A 65 7.56 -5.58 -3.24
N ASN A 66 7.76 -6.09 -2.03
CA ASN A 66 6.78 -6.03 -0.95
C ASN A 66 6.90 -4.75 -0.10
N VAL A 67 7.86 -3.86 -0.39
CA VAL A 67 7.95 -2.56 0.30
C VAL A 67 6.87 -1.62 -0.24
N VAL A 68 5.70 -1.67 0.39
CA VAL A 68 4.61 -0.74 0.13
C VAL A 68 4.98 0.66 0.62
N HIS A 69 4.80 1.67 -0.23
CA HIS A 69 5.06 3.07 0.13
C HIS A 69 4.28 3.47 1.40
N GLU A 70 4.94 4.14 2.37
CA GLU A 70 4.37 4.45 3.70
C GLU A 70 3.01 5.18 3.63
N ASN A 71 2.82 6.04 2.64
CA ASN A 71 1.53 6.72 2.39
C ASN A 71 0.35 5.77 2.13
N TYR A 72 0.56 4.58 1.55
CA TYR A 72 -0.50 3.57 1.44
C TYR A 72 -0.93 3.07 2.82
N ILE A 73 0.02 2.86 3.73
CA ILE A 73 -0.27 2.46 5.12
C ILE A 73 -1.00 3.59 5.86
N LYS A 74 -0.52 4.84 5.73
CA LYS A 74 -1.16 6.02 6.32
C LYS A 74 -2.59 6.22 5.80
N ALA A 75 -2.78 6.12 4.49
CA ALA A 75 -4.09 6.22 3.86
C ALA A 75 -5.03 5.10 4.32
N SER A 76 -4.55 3.85 4.35
CA SER A 76 -5.33 2.70 4.82
C SER A 76 -5.77 2.88 6.27
N ASN A 77 -4.87 3.29 7.16
CA ASN A 77 -5.21 3.51 8.57
C ASN A 77 -6.27 4.60 8.72
N LEU A 78 -6.12 5.72 8.00
CA LEU A 78 -7.09 6.81 8.04
C LEU A 78 -8.45 6.40 7.49
N PHE A 79 -8.45 5.65 6.39
CA PHE A 79 -9.66 5.09 5.80
C PHE A 79 -10.35 4.13 6.77
N LEU A 80 -9.62 3.20 7.39
CA LEU A 80 -10.16 2.23 8.34
C LEU A 80 -10.69 2.90 9.62
N VAL A 81 -10.05 3.98 10.08
CA VAL A 81 -10.62 4.82 11.16
C VAL A 81 -11.96 5.42 10.74
N SER A 82 -12.08 5.90 9.50
CA SER A 82 -13.35 6.42 8.97
C SER A 82 -14.44 5.33 8.91
N VAL A 83 -14.07 4.10 8.54
CA VAL A 83 -14.97 2.93 8.57
C VAL A 83 -15.41 2.59 9.99
N GLY A 84 -14.47 2.66 10.95
CA GLY A 84 -14.75 2.48 12.37
C GLY A 84 -15.73 3.52 12.94
N LEU A 85 -15.64 4.77 12.50
CA LEU A 85 -16.63 5.79 12.86
C LEU A 85 -18.02 5.47 12.30
N GLY A 86 -18.08 4.97 11.06
CA GLY A 86 -19.33 4.50 10.45
C GLY A 86 -19.98 3.36 11.26
N LEU A 87 -19.18 2.46 11.84
CA LEU A 87 -19.68 1.41 12.75
C LEU A 87 -20.34 2.00 14.00
N ILE A 88 -19.73 3.00 14.63
CA ILE A 88 -20.31 3.67 15.80
C ILE A 88 -21.68 4.26 15.44
N ASN A 89 -21.82 4.77 14.22
CA ASN A 89 -23.06 5.37 13.74
C ASN A 89 -24.23 4.38 13.73
N ILE A 90 -23.98 3.10 13.44
CA ILE A 90 -25.00 2.03 13.45
C ILE A 90 -25.61 1.86 14.84
N PHE A 91 -24.80 1.98 15.91
CA PHE A 91 -25.27 1.86 17.29
C PHE A 91 -25.98 3.11 17.78
N LEU A 92 -25.61 4.29 17.26
CA LEU A 92 -26.23 5.57 17.62
C LEU A 92 -27.57 5.80 16.92
N ALA A 93 -27.87 5.05 15.86
CA ALA A 93 -29.10 5.18 15.09
C ALA A 93 -29.79 3.82 14.87
N PRO A 94 -30.29 3.17 15.94
CA PRO A 94 -30.89 1.84 15.89
C PRO A 94 -32.19 1.79 15.07
N GLU A 95 -32.86 2.93 14.86
CA GLU A 95 -34.06 3.03 14.04
C GLU A 95 -33.78 2.73 12.56
N ILE A 96 -32.54 2.96 12.08
CA ILE A 96 -32.13 2.70 10.70
C ILE A 96 -31.88 1.19 10.46
N THR A 97 -31.63 0.43 11.53
CA THR A 97 -31.33 -1.01 11.49
C THR A 97 -32.48 -1.90 11.98
N ALA A 98 -33.68 -1.32 12.14
CA ALA A 98 -34.86 -2.02 12.65
C ALA A 98 -35.41 -3.10 11.69
N GLU A 99 -35.04 -3.06 10.41
CA GLU A 99 -35.46 -4.02 9.40
C GLU A 99 -34.34 -5.04 9.08
N GLY A 100 -34.68 -6.32 8.94
CA GLY A 100 -33.68 -7.36 8.64
C GLY A 100 -32.92 -7.13 7.32
N SER A 101 -33.54 -6.46 6.34
CA SER A 101 -32.94 -6.05 5.08
C SER A 101 -31.84 -5.00 5.26
N THR A 102 -32.03 -4.03 6.15
CA THR A 102 -31.06 -2.95 6.39
C THR A 102 -29.83 -3.45 7.16
N ILE A 103 -30.00 -4.46 8.02
CA ILE A 103 -28.88 -5.15 8.69
C ILE A 103 -27.98 -5.86 7.66
N ALA A 104 -28.56 -6.62 6.73
CA ALA A 104 -27.80 -7.34 5.70
C ALA A 104 -26.99 -6.38 4.81
N VAL A 105 -27.61 -5.28 4.38
CA VAL A 105 -26.95 -4.21 3.61
C VAL A 105 -25.82 -3.57 4.41
N SER A 106 -26.03 -3.34 5.70
CA SER A 106 -25.01 -2.75 6.59
C SER A 106 -23.79 -3.66 6.72
N ILE A 107 -23.99 -4.97 6.95
CA ILE A 107 -22.91 -5.96 7.03
C ILE A 107 -22.14 -6.03 5.71
N PHE A 108 -22.85 -6.10 4.59
CA PHE A 108 -22.21 -6.13 3.27
C PHE A 108 -21.38 -4.88 3.01
N THR A 109 -21.93 -3.69 3.32
CA THR A 109 -21.24 -2.41 3.14
C THR A 109 -19.98 -2.33 3.99
N LEU A 110 -20.04 -2.80 5.25
CA LEU A 110 -18.87 -2.85 6.13
C LEU A 110 -17.79 -3.79 5.61
N GLY A 111 -18.17 -5.00 5.17
CA GLY A 111 -17.24 -5.96 4.57
C GLY A 111 -16.57 -5.37 3.32
N PHE A 112 -17.34 -4.72 2.46
CA PHE A 112 -16.83 -4.05 1.27
C PHE A 112 -15.84 -2.93 1.61
N LEU A 113 -16.15 -2.09 2.59
CA LEU A 113 -15.25 -1.03 3.04
C LEU A 113 -13.97 -1.59 3.68
N LEU A 114 -14.05 -2.66 4.48
CA LEU A 114 -12.86 -3.31 5.02
C LEU A 114 -11.95 -3.85 3.91
N ILE A 115 -12.52 -4.47 2.88
CA ILE A 115 -11.77 -4.96 1.71
C ILE A 115 -11.06 -3.79 1.02
N ILE A 116 -11.73 -2.66 0.80
CA ILE A 116 -11.11 -1.45 0.25
C ILE A 116 -9.93 -1.00 1.10
N GLY A 117 -10.10 -0.92 2.42
CA GLY A 117 -9.03 -0.54 3.34
C GLY A 117 -7.81 -1.46 3.27
N LEU A 118 -8.02 -2.76 3.11
CA LEU A 118 -6.96 -3.76 2.95
C LEU A 118 -6.28 -3.67 1.57
N LEU A 119 -7.03 -3.39 0.50
CA LEU A 119 -6.46 -3.19 -0.84
C LEU A 119 -5.58 -1.93 -0.88
N ILE A 120 -6.01 -0.84 -0.24
CA ILE A 120 -5.18 0.35 -0.08
C ILE A 120 -3.88 -0.01 0.64
N ARG A 121 -3.97 -0.79 1.73
CA ARG A 121 -2.80 -1.20 2.52
C ARG A 121 -1.80 -2.04 1.72
N LYS A 122 -2.29 -2.84 0.77
CA LYS A 122 -1.47 -3.66 -0.14
C LYS A 122 -0.81 -2.85 -1.26
N GLY A 123 -1.10 -1.56 -1.38
CA GLY A 123 -0.48 -0.69 -2.38
C GLY A 123 -1.07 -0.82 -3.78
N PHE A 124 -2.35 -1.18 -3.90
CA PHE A 124 -3.00 -1.20 -5.20
C PHE A 124 -3.23 0.21 -5.75
N ASP A 125 -2.47 0.62 -6.76
CA ASP A 125 -2.45 2.00 -7.26
C ASP A 125 -3.79 2.50 -7.81
N TRP A 126 -4.59 1.60 -8.41
CA TRP A 126 -5.90 1.95 -8.96
C TRP A 126 -6.92 2.36 -7.88
N MET A 127 -6.66 2.06 -6.60
CA MET A 127 -7.56 2.41 -5.49
C MET A 127 -7.78 3.92 -5.34
N LYS A 128 -6.82 4.75 -5.74
CA LYS A 128 -6.99 6.22 -5.73
C LYS A 128 -8.12 6.67 -6.65
N TYR A 129 -8.34 5.99 -7.78
CA TYR A 129 -9.43 6.30 -8.71
C TYR A 129 -10.76 5.72 -8.25
N VAL A 130 -10.76 4.51 -7.67
CA VAL A 130 -11.96 3.90 -7.08
C VAL A 130 -12.55 4.80 -5.99
N LEU A 131 -11.70 5.22 -5.05
CA LEU A 131 -12.12 6.11 -3.98
C LEU A 131 -12.55 7.48 -4.51
N LEU A 132 -11.91 7.99 -5.57
CA LEU A 132 -12.32 9.23 -6.22
C LEU A 132 -13.76 9.12 -6.77
N VAL A 133 -14.08 8.03 -7.46
CA VAL A 133 -15.44 7.80 -7.97
C VAL A 133 -16.46 7.73 -6.83
N PHE A 134 -16.17 6.96 -5.78
CA PHE A 134 -17.04 6.90 -4.60
C PHE A 134 -17.18 8.25 -3.90
N MET A 135 -16.11 9.04 -3.83
CA MET A 135 -16.15 10.38 -3.26
C MET A 135 -17.06 11.31 -4.06
N ILE A 136 -16.99 11.28 -5.40
CA ILE A 136 -17.87 12.08 -6.26
C ILE A 136 -19.33 11.71 -6.02
N ILE A 137 -19.65 10.41 -5.99
CA ILE A 137 -21.00 9.91 -5.70
C ILE A 137 -21.44 10.38 -4.29
N GLY A 138 -20.55 10.28 -3.30
CA GLY A 138 -20.82 10.70 -1.91
C GLY A 138 -21.09 12.20 -1.80
N VAL A 139 -20.34 13.04 -2.52
CA VAL A 139 -20.54 14.50 -2.54
C VAL A 139 -21.91 14.85 -3.14
N LEU A 140 -22.32 14.17 -4.20
CA LEU A 140 -23.65 14.36 -4.79
C LEU A 140 -24.78 13.98 -3.81
N ALA A 141 -24.51 13.10 -2.84
CA ALA A 141 -25.45 12.72 -1.79
C ALA A 141 -25.49 13.70 -0.60
N ILE A 142 -24.63 14.72 -0.53
CA ILE A 142 -24.59 15.67 0.60
C ILE A 142 -25.93 16.36 0.88
N PRO A 143 -26.74 16.81 -0.11
CA PRO A 143 -28.03 17.42 0.17
C PRO A 143 -28.98 16.51 0.98
N LEU A 144 -28.92 15.19 0.76
CA LEU A 144 -29.66 14.21 1.54
C LEU A 144 -29.10 14.09 2.96
N LEU A 145 -27.78 14.11 3.12
CA LEU A 145 -27.12 14.07 4.44
C LEU A 145 -27.44 15.30 5.30
N LEU A 146 -27.58 16.48 4.70
CA LEU A 146 -27.92 17.71 5.44
C LEU A 146 -29.31 17.64 6.08
N GLN A 147 -30.26 16.90 5.50
CA GLN A 147 -31.56 16.67 6.13
C GLN A 147 -31.41 15.88 7.43
N ASN A 148 -30.52 14.88 7.45
CA ASN A 148 -30.27 14.05 8.63
C ASN A 148 -29.65 14.84 9.80
N ILE A 149 -28.92 15.93 9.54
CA ILE A 149 -28.35 16.77 10.60
C ILE A 149 -29.44 17.41 11.47
N MET A 150 -30.59 17.77 10.88
CA MET A 150 -31.69 18.38 11.63
C MET A 150 -32.39 17.39 12.57
N TYR A 151 -32.46 16.11 12.19
CA TYR A 151 -33.16 15.08 12.95
C TYR A 151 -32.22 14.31 13.90
N GLN A 152 -30.97 14.09 13.50
CA GLN A 152 -29.96 13.32 14.23
C GLN A 152 -28.59 14.04 14.16
N PRO A 153 -28.41 15.13 14.92
CA PRO A 153 -27.24 16.01 14.80
C PRO A 153 -25.92 15.27 15.06
N VAL A 154 -25.89 14.31 15.99
CA VAL A 154 -24.69 13.51 16.30
C VAL A 154 -24.27 12.65 15.10
N VAL A 155 -25.22 11.94 14.49
CA VAL A 155 -25.01 11.10 13.28
C VAL A 155 -24.53 11.98 12.12
N GLY A 156 -25.13 13.15 11.97
CA GLY A 156 -24.75 14.16 11.00
C GLY A 156 -23.30 14.62 11.14
N ILE A 157 -22.87 14.96 12.36
CA ILE A 157 -21.49 15.37 12.65
C ILE A 157 -20.51 14.23 12.37
N ILE A 158 -20.83 13.00 12.75
CA ILE A 158 -20.00 11.82 12.48
C ILE A 158 -19.80 11.64 10.97
N ASN A 159 -20.87 11.76 10.18
CA ASN A 159 -20.80 11.65 8.71
C ASN A 159 -19.94 12.76 8.08
N LEU A 160 -19.97 13.99 8.61
CA LEU A 160 -19.10 15.07 8.15
C LEU A 160 -17.62 14.78 8.45
N ILE A 161 -17.32 14.30 9.67
CA ILE A 161 -15.96 13.89 10.05
C ILE A 161 -15.48 12.74 9.16
N GLN A 162 -16.33 11.73 8.92
CA GLN A 162 -16.03 10.60 8.06
C GLN A 162 -15.71 11.06 6.63
N THR A 163 -16.51 11.98 6.09
CA THR A 163 -16.27 12.57 4.75
C THR A 163 -14.93 13.30 4.70
N ALA A 164 -14.60 14.11 5.71
CA ALA A 164 -13.32 14.80 5.78
C ALA A 164 -12.13 13.82 5.83
N LEU A 165 -12.21 12.74 6.62
CA LEU A 165 -11.18 11.70 6.69
C LEU A 165 -11.01 10.97 5.35
N GLN A 166 -12.10 10.70 4.64
CA GLN A 166 -12.05 10.08 3.32
C GLN A 166 -11.41 11.01 2.27
N VAL A 167 -11.66 12.32 2.34
CA VAL A 167 -10.97 13.31 1.48
C VAL A 167 -9.47 13.32 1.77
N VAL A 168 -9.07 13.35 3.05
CA VAL A 168 -7.65 13.32 3.41
C VAL A 168 -6.99 12.01 2.97
N THR A 169 -7.68 10.88 3.09
CA THR A 169 -7.21 9.58 2.59
C THR A 169 -6.90 9.67 1.09
N LEU A 170 -7.83 10.23 0.31
CA LEU A 170 -7.68 10.40 -1.12
C LEU A 170 -6.49 11.29 -1.47
N VAL A 171 -6.33 12.42 -0.77
CA VAL A 171 -5.18 13.33 -0.94
C VAL A 171 -3.86 12.62 -0.67
N ILE A 172 -3.78 11.79 0.38
CA ILE A 172 -2.57 11.02 0.69
C ILE A 172 -2.26 10.01 -0.43
N LEU A 173 -3.26 9.35 -0.99
CA LEU A 173 -3.08 8.41 -2.10
C LEU A 173 -2.57 9.08 -3.38
N PHE A 174 -3.09 10.27 -3.73
CA PHE A 174 -2.61 11.01 -4.90
C PHE A 174 -1.23 11.65 -4.72
N LYS A 175 -0.70 11.72 -3.49
CA LYS A 175 0.69 12.12 -3.23
C LYS A 175 1.70 11.00 -3.50
N ILE A 176 1.24 9.79 -3.79
CA ILE A 176 2.12 8.65 -4.09
C ILE A 176 2.60 8.79 -5.55
N PRO A 177 3.92 8.84 -5.79
CA PRO A 177 4.47 8.93 -7.14
C PRO A 177 4.05 7.77 -8.04
N ASP A 178 3.67 8.04 -9.29
CA ASP A 178 3.26 7.00 -10.27
C ASP A 178 4.40 6.05 -10.67
N ASN A 179 5.66 6.39 -10.36
CA ASN A 179 6.82 5.55 -10.65
C ASN A 179 6.99 4.37 -9.68
N HIS A 180 6.29 4.35 -8.54
CA HIS A 180 6.22 3.15 -7.68
C HIS A 180 5.48 1.99 -8.35
N SER A 181 4.58 2.31 -9.29
CA SER A 181 3.76 1.39 -10.06
C SER A 181 4.48 0.86 -11.31
N ALA A 182 5.34 1.70 -11.90
CA ALA A 182 6.03 1.41 -13.16
C ALA A 182 7.19 0.41 -12.99
N GLU A 183 7.78 0.33 -11.80
CA GLU A 183 8.78 -0.70 -11.47
C GLU A 183 8.12 -2.08 -11.32
N LYS A 184 6.90 -2.14 -10.76
CA LYS A 184 6.12 -3.36 -10.55
C LYS A 184 5.45 -3.94 -11.81
N GLN A 185 5.37 -3.18 -12.91
CA GLN A 185 4.78 -3.61 -14.18
C GLN A 185 5.82 -3.89 -15.28
N ARG A 186 7.10 -3.68 -14.99
CA ARG A 186 8.22 -3.94 -15.91
C ARG A 186 9.12 -5.11 -15.49
N MET A 187 8.78 -5.78 -14.39
CA MET A 187 9.27 -7.11 -14.02
C MET A 187 8.17 -8.12 -14.32
#